data_AF-A0ABD2X4I8-F1
#
_entry.id   AF-A0ABD2X4I8-F1
#
_cell.length_a   1.000
_cell.length_b   1.000
_cell.length_c   1.000
_cell.angle_alpha   90.00
_cell.angle_beta   90.00
_cell.angle_gamma   90.00
#
_symmetry.space_group_name_H-M   'P 1'
#
loop_
_entity.id
_entity.type
_entity.pdbx_description
1 polymer ?
#
loop_
_entity_poly.entity_id
_entity_poly.type
_entity_poly.pdbx_seq_one_letter_code
_entity_poly.pdbx_strand_id
1 'polypeptide(L)'
;MGYEKISFIDTSIIGSKEQAKTPPLLCSLTRQEWLQWKKCFLKLLNYKYIPPYKQANKFFKYTGFLGEEIANRLYFHGSMYESTLRTLLFKFDVYFIYCGITKPTEQSISEYVFILKHLAEEAELFDPTTKKTGDETHSGMKINDIIKEKILQDFKTHKIFDDLNNRRSTLYISNYENLALNELVHLWKEYEKTYRQNHEENQIVEKNIHQNSCDRCGLFHDNFKCHAIGKNCWNCGERNHFAKVCQKYEVIQCPCCGSDHAQNNCPATAQECSKCKGLHHFAWKCPWEMCSPCMYCGENHINNPQICSAHNNQCSNCYVKGHFTTLCPNLKNKK
;
A
#
# COMPACT_ATOMS: atom_id res chain seq x y z
N MET A 1 12.93 63.69 -58.26
CA MET A 1 11.64 62.97 -58.38
C MET A 1 11.98 61.49 -58.33
N GLY A 2 11.55 60.66 -57.39
CA GLY A 2 10.54 60.79 -56.36
C GLY A 2 10.11 59.36 -56.01
N TYR A 3 10.28 59.01 -54.74
CA TYR A 3 9.54 58.02 -53.97
C TYR A 3 9.81 56.51 -54.14
N GLU A 4 10.31 55.98 -53.02
CA GLU A 4 10.29 54.61 -52.53
C GLU A 4 9.00 53.84 -52.81
N LYS A 5 9.13 52.54 -53.04
CA LYS A 5 8.15 51.55 -52.55
C LYS A 5 8.88 50.27 -52.15
N ILE A 6 9.14 50.20 -50.84
CA ILE A 6 9.37 48.98 -50.10
C ILE A 6 8.06 48.19 -50.15
N SER A 7 8.02 47.08 -50.90
CA SER A 7 6.90 46.14 -50.85
C SER A 7 7.15 45.15 -49.71
N PHE A 8 6.24 45.22 -48.75
CA PHE A 8 6.14 44.45 -47.53
C PHE A 8 6.38 42.95 -47.72
N ILE A 9 7.22 42.39 -46.85
CA ILE A 9 7.25 40.97 -46.54
C ILE A 9 5.88 40.62 -45.95
N ASP A 10 5.22 39.65 -46.57
CA ASP A 10 3.97 39.08 -46.12
C ASP A 10 4.24 38.28 -44.83
N THR A 11 4.22 38.97 -43.68
CA THR A 11 4.24 38.34 -42.36
C THR A 11 2.84 37.82 -42.04
N SER A 12 2.46 36.74 -42.71
CA SER A 12 1.25 35.97 -42.41
C SER A 12 1.59 34.49 -42.17
N ILE A 13 2.60 34.24 -41.33
CA ILE A 13 2.72 32.99 -40.57
C ILE A 13 2.67 33.37 -39.09
N ILE A 14 1.50 33.83 -38.66
CA ILE A 14 1.14 33.75 -37.24
C ILE A 14 0.78 32.28 -37.02
N GLY A 15 1.79 31.50 -36.62
CA GLY A 15 1.56 30.20 -36.03
C GLY A 15 0.52 30.36 -34.92
N SER A 16 -0.65 29.79 -35.13
CA SER A 16 -1.69 29.68 -34.13
C SER A 16 -1.08 28.96 -32.93
N LYS A 17 -0.72 29.72 -31.89
CA LYS A 17 -0.47 29.18 -30.56
C LYS A 17 -1.75 28.46 -30.17
N GLU A 18 -1.76 27.15 -30.28
CA GLU A 18 -2.83 26.29 -29.78
C GLU A 18 -2.99 26.63 -28.30
N GLN A 19 -3.99 27.45 -27.96
CA GLN A 19 -4.28 27.78 -26.57
C GLN A 19 -4.55 26.46 -25.84
N ALA A 20 -3.84 26.22 -24.74
CA ALA A 20 -4.07 25.04 -23.91
C ALA A 20 -5.53 25.05 -23.46
N LYS A 21 -6.38 24.25 -24.12
CA LYS A 21 -7.78 24.09 -23.74
C LYS A 21 -7.81 23.61 -22.29
N THR A 22 -8.61 24.28 -21.46
CA THR A 22 -8.90 23.81 -20.10
C THR A 22 -9.39 22.37 -20.16
N PRO A 23 -8.89 21.47 -19.30
CA PRO A 23 -9.39 20.11 -19.24
C PRO A 23 -10.92 20.16 -19.08
N PRO A 24 -11.68 19.35 -19.84
CA PRO A 24 -13.10 19.19 -19.57
C PRO A 24 -13.28 18.64 -18.15
N LEU A 25 -14.46 18.87 -17.55
CA LEU A 25 -14.80 18.17 -16.32
C LEU A 25 -14.83 16.66 -16.58
N LEU A 26 -14.45 15.88 -15.57
CA LEU A 26 -14.58 14.43 -15.61
C LEU A 26 -16.06 14.07 -15.44
N CYS A 27 -16.64 13.39 -16.41
CA CYS A 27 -18.07 13.14 -16.54
C CYS A 27 -18.43 11.65 -16.54
N SER A 28 -17.49 10.74 -16.81
CA SER A 28 -17.71 9.29 -16.70
C SER A 28 -16.57 8.57 -15.95
N LEU A 29 -16.83 7.32 -15.59
CA LEU A 29 -15.86 6.42 -14.95
C LEU A 29 -15.06 5.58 -15.95
N THR A 30 -14.99 5.98 -17.22
CA THR A 30 -14.25 5.21 -18.24
C THR A 30 -12.75 5.51 -18.23
N ARG A 31 -11.94 4.47 -18.45
CA ARG A 31 -10.48 4.60 -18.52
C ARG A 31 -10.02 5.48 -19.67
N GLN A 32 -10.69 5.43 -20.81
CA GLN A 32 -10.35 6.26 -21.98
C GLN A 32 -10.53 7.75 -21.69
N GLU A 33 -11.63 8.12 -21.03
CA GLU A 33 -11.87 9.50 -20.63
C GLU A 33 -10.82 9.95 -19.60
N TRP A 34 -10.48 9.12 -18.62
CA TRP A 34 -9.43 9.42 -17.65
C TRP A 34 -8.08 9.71 -18.33
N LEU A 35 -7.65 8.86 -19.28
CA LEU A 35 -6.41 9.05 -20.00
C LEU A 35 -6.41 10.35 -20.82
N GLN A 36 -7.53 10.66 -21.48
CA GLN A 36 -7.69 11.91 -22.23
C GLN A 36 -7.66 13.14 -21.30
N TRP A 37 -8.39 13.08 -20.19
CA TRP A 37 -8.43 14.13 -19.18
C TRP A 37 -7.04 14.38 -18.60
N LYS A 38 -6.34 13.32 -18.18
CA LYS A 38 -4.98 13.37 -17.63
C LYS A 38 -4.01 14.02 -18.61
N LYS A 39 -4.07 13.64 -19.89
CA LYS A 39 -3.26 14.26 -20.95
C LYS A 39 -3.53 15.76 -21.09
N CYS A 40 -4.78 16.19 -21.06
CA CYS A 40 -5.13 17.61 -21.10
C CYS A 40 -4.64 18.37 -19.85
N PHE A 41 -4.80 17.78 -18.67
CA PHE A 41 -4.37 18.39 -17.41
C PHE A 41 -2.85 18.56 -17.33
N LEU A 42 -2.08 17.56 -17.75
CA LEU A 42 -0.61 17.65 -17.82
C LEU A 42 -0.15 18.71 -18.83
N LYS A 43 -0.81 18.81 -20.00
CA LYS A 43 -0.55 19.89 -20.96
C LYS A 43 -0.80 21.28 -20.36
N LEU A 44 -1.89 21.44 -19.58
CA LEU A 44 -2.19 22.69 -18.89
C LEU A 44 -1.08 23.07 -17.90
N LEU A 45 -0.57 22.11 -17.13
CA LEU A 45 0.53 22.34 -16.17
C LEU A 45 1.84 22.74 -16.86
N ASN A 46 2.13 22.17 -18.03
CA ASN A 46 3.32 22.54 -18.81
C ASN A 46 3.18 23.95 -19.40
N TYR A 47 1.97 24.35 -19.81
CA TYR A 47 1.73 25.68 -20.35
C TYR A 47 1.69 26.77 -19.28
N LYS A 48 1.11 26.45 -18.11
CA LYS A 48 0.97 27.37 -16.99
C LYS A 48 1.65 26.80 -15.76
N TYR A 49 2.76 27.40 -15.37
CA TYR A 49 3.44 27.02 -14.14
C TYR A 49 2.49 27.08 -12.94
N ILE A 50 2.27 25.94 -12.31
CA ILE A 50 1.54 25.80 -11.06
C ILE A 50 2.54 25.23 -10.05
N PRO A 51 2.85 25.98 -8.97
CA PRO A 51 3.75 25.49 -7.94
C PRO A 51 3.28 24.15 -7.36
N PRO A 52 4.19 23.19 -7.05
CA PRO A 52 3.84 21.85 -6.57
C PRO A 52 2.79 21.83 -5.44
N TYR A 53 2.93 22.71 -4.45
CA TYR A 53 2.02 22.83 -3.31
C TYR A 53 0.59 23.30 -3.66
N LYS A 54 0.35 23.80 -4.89
CA LYS A 54 -1.00 24.17 -5.38
C LYS A 54 -1.58 23.15 -6.36
N GLN A 55 -0.81 22.14 -6.78
CA GLN A 55 -1.21 21.23 -7.85
C GLN A 55 -2.37 20.32 -7.44
N ALA A 56 -2.40 19.83 -6.19
CA ALA A 56 -3.51 19.01 -5.69
C ALA A 56 -4.85 19.78 -5.71
N ASN A 57 -4.88 21.00 -5.20
CA ASN A 57 -6.07 21.85 -5.24
C ASN A 57 -6.51 22.15 -6.69
N LYS A 58 -5.56 22.32 -7.61
CA LYS A 58 -5.89 22.48 -9.04
C LYS A 58 -6.43 21.20 -9.65
N PHE A 59 -5.84 20.05 -9.32
CA PHE A 59 -6.33 18.75 -9.75
C PHE A 59 -7.81 18.58 -9.39
N PHE A 60 -8.17 18.74 -8.11
CA PHE A 60 -9.57 18.62 -7.66
C PHE A 60 -10.50 19.65 -8.29
N LYS A 61 -10.02 20.89 -8.48
CA LYS A 61 -10.79 21.91 -9.19
C LYS A 61 -11.18 21.50 -10.62
N TYR A 62 -10.30 20.78 -11.34
CA TYR A 62 -10.54 20.37 -12.72
C TYR A 62 -11.19 18.99 -12.85
N THR A 63 -11.01 18.09 -11.89
CA THR A 63 -11.77 16.83 -11.85
C THR A 63 -13.21 17.06 -11.40
N GLY A 64 -13.45 18.10 -10.60
CA GLY A 64 -14.76 18.43 -10.05
C GLY A 64 -15.26 17.41 -9.03
N PHE A 65 -16.58 17.40 -8.81
CA PHE A 65 -17.26 16.55 -7.84
C PHE A 65 -16.91 15.07 -7.99
N LEU A 66 -16.84 14.56 -9.23
CA LEU A 66 -16.50 13.16 -9.49
C LEU A 66 -15.09 12.81 -8.99
N GLY A 67 -14.13 13.73 -9.11
CA GLY A 67 -12.79 13.51 -8.56
C GLY A 67 -12.78 13.46 -7.04
N GLU A 68 -13.57 14.29 -6.36
CA GLU A 68 -13.69 14.24 -4.90
C GLU A 68 -14.36 12.94 -4.44
N GLU A 69 -15.42 12.51 -5.13
CA GLU A 69 -16.09 11.21 -4.88
C GLU A 69 -15.13 10.03 -5.03
N ILE A 70 -14.31 10.03 -6.10
CA ILE A 70 -13.29 9.00 -6.29
C ILE A 70 -12.27 9.06 -5.14
N ALA A 71 -11.72 10.24 -4.84
CA ALA A 71 -10.69 10.40 -3.81
C ALA A 71 -11.18 10.00 -2.42
N ASN A 72 -12.47 10.20 -2.10
CA ASN A 72 -13.08 9.73 -0.86
C ASN A 72 -13.04 8.21 -0.71
N ARG A 73 -12.96 7.45 -1.81
CA ARG A 73 -12.81 5.98 -1.82
C ARG A 73 -11.36 5.52 -1.76
N LEU A 74 -10.39 6.41 -1.98
CA LEU A 74 -8.96 6.07 -1.96
C LEU A 74 -8.36 6.23 -0.57
N TYR A 75 -7.42 5.37 -0.21
CA TYR A 75 -6.67 5.50 1.04
C TYR A 75 -5.61 6.59 0.92
N PHE A 76 -5.54 7.48 1.92
CA PHE A 76 -4.48 8.45 2.11
C PHE A 76 -4.07 8.43 3.58
N HIS A 77 -2.77 8.33 3.88
CA HIS A 77 -2.29 8.41 5.26
C HIS A 77 -2.54 9.79 5.89
N GLY A 78 -2.50 10.85 5.08
CA GLY A 78 -2.83 12.22 5.45
C GLY A 78 -3.98 12.79 4.62
N SER A 79 -4.02 14.11 4.45
CA SER A 79 -5.04 14.75 3.61
C SER A 79 -4.79 14.51 2.12
N MET A 80 -5.86 14.25 1.36
CA MET A 80 -5.79 14.19 -0.11
C MET A 80 -5.32 15.52 -0.74
N TYR A 81 -5.54 16.66 -0.06
CA TYR A 81 -5.09 17.97 -0.53
C TYR A 81 -3.59 18.24 -0.25
N GLU A 82 -2.99 17.48 0.68
CA GLU A 82 -1.55 17.53 0.97
C GLU A 82 -0.75 16.53 0.12
N SER A 83 -1.46 15.67 -0.62
CA SER A 83 -0.83 14.69 -1.50
C SER A 83 -0.16 15.35 -2.68
N THR A 84 0.98 14.78 -3.11
CA THR A 84 1.63 15.22 -4.33
C THR A 84 0.76 14.93 -5.55
N LEU A 85 0.88 15.74 -6.61
CA LEU A 85 0.18 15.46 -7.86
C LEU A 85 0.52 14.06 -8.42
N ARG A 86 1.79 13.65 -8.30
CA ARG A 86 2.23 12.31 -8.71
C ARG A 86 1.45 11.22 -7.99
N THR A 87 1.25 11.36 -6.68
CA THR A 87 0.46 10.43 -5.87
C THR A 87 -1.00 10.40 -6.32
N LEU A 88 -1.62 11.57 -6.50
CA LEU A 88 -3.02 11.66 -6.95
C LEU A 88 -3.22 11.00 -8.31
N LEU A 89 -2.36 11.32 -9.29
CA LEU A 89 -2.40 10.71 -10.62
C LEU A 89 -2.25 9.20 -10.55
N PHE A 90 -1.29 8.70 -9.77
CA PHE A 90 -1.06 7.27 -9.58
C PHE A 90 -2.29 6.56 -9.01
N LYS A 91 -2.87 7.07 -7.90
CA LYS A 91 -4.03 6.42 -7.28
C LYS A 91 -5.26 6.43 -8.19
N PHE A 92 -5.46 7.51 -8.94
CA PHE A 92 -6.51 7.58 -9.95
C PHE A 92 -6.25 6.65 -11.14
N ASP A 93 -5.01 6.56 -11.63
CA ASP A 93 -4.65 5.58 -12.67
C ASP A 93 -5.05 4.17 -12.23
N VAL A 94 -4.71 3.78 -10.99
CA VAL A 94 -5.10 2.47 -10.43
C VAL A 94 -6.62 2.32 -10.33
N TYR A 95 -7.33 3.35 -9.86
CA TYR A 95 -8.79 3.34 -9.79
C TYR A 95 -9.42 3.10 -11.17
N PHE A 96 -8.93 3.77 -12.22
CA PHE A 96 -9.43 3.61 -13.59
C PHE A 96 -8.94 2.35 -14.31
N ILE A 97 -7.80 1.78 -13.92
CA ILE A 97 -7.34 0.47 -14.40
C ILE A 97 -8.34 -0.62 -13.99
N TYR A 98 -8.77 -0.60 -12.73
CA TYR A 98 -9.62 -1.65 -12.18
C TYR A 98 -11.10 -1.30 -12.15
N CYS A 99 -11.51 -0.05 -12.33
CA CYS A 99 -12.88 0.45 -12.51
C CYS A 99 -14.00 -0.46 -11.95
N GLY A 100 -14.11 -0.55 -10.62
CA GLY A 100 -15.20 -1.29 -9.96
C GLY A 100 -14.97 -2.81 -9.82
N ILE A 101 -13.81 -3.34 -10.25
CA ILE A 101 -13.42 -4.71 -9.97
C ILE A 101 -13.17 -4.86 -8.48
N THR A 102 -14.06 -5.55 -7.80
CA THR A 102 -13.94 -5.92 -6.38
C THR A 102 -13.67 -7.40 -6.26
N LYS A 103 -13.03 -7.80 -5.16
CA LYS A 103 -12.84 -9.21 -4.84
C LYS A 103 -14.21 -9.90 -4.65
N PRO A 104 -14.53 -10.98 -5.39
CA PRO A 104 -15.70 -11.81 -5.10
C PRO A 104 -15.62 -12.47 -3.72
N THR A 105 -16.76 -12.68 -3.06
CA THR A 105 -16.83 -13.24 -1.70
C THR A 105 -16.18 -14.62 -1.58
N GLU A 106 -16.47 -15.51 -2.53
CA GLU A 106 -16.01 -16.91 -2.51
C GLU A 106 -14.55 -17.09 -2.96
N GLN A 107 -13.98 -16.09 -3.62
CA GLN A 107 -12.62 -16.18 -4.15
C GLN A 107 -11.59 -15.99 -3.03
N SER A 108 -10.45 -16.67 -3.07
CA SER A 108 -9.36 -16.36 -2.15
C SER A 108 -8.66 -15.04 -2.53
N ILE A 109 -8.09 -14.33 -1.55
CA ILE A 109 -7.27 -13.13 -1.86
C ILE A 109 -6.08 -13.45 -2.77
N SER A 110 -5.53 -14.66 -2.73
CA SER A 110 -4.40 -15.06 -3.58
C SER A 110 -4.81 -15.16 -5.06
N GLU A 111 -6.00 -15.72 -5.35
CA GLU A 111 -6.55 -15.75 -6.71
C GLU A 111 -6.96 -14.35 -7.18
N TYR A 112 -7.49 -13.51 -6.27
CA TYR A 112 -7.82 -12.13 -6.61
C TYR A 112 -6.58 -11.33 -7.01
N VAL A 113 -5.48 -11.43 -6.26
CA VAL A 113 -4.19 -10.80 -6.59
C VAL A 113 -3.67 -11.27 -7.94
N PHE A 114 -3.85 -12.55 -8.27
CA PHE A 114 -3.46 -13.09 -9.57
C PHE A 114 -4.26 -12.45 -10.72
N ILE A 115 -5.58 -12.28 -10.56
CA ILE A 115 -6.41 -11.55 -11.53
C ILE A 115 -5.97 -10.09 -11.65
N LEU A 116 -5.75 -9.42 -10.52
CA LEU A 116 -5.31 -8.01 -10.52
C LEU A 116 -3.99 -7.83 -11.28
N LYS A 117 -3.07 -8.79 -11.14
CA LYS A 117 -1.79 -8.80 -11.85
C LYS A 117 -1.99 -8.87 -13.37
N HIS A 118 -2.81 -9.80 -13.85
CA HIS A 118 -3.09 -9.92 -15.28
C HIS A 118 -3.72 -8.66 -15.86
N LEU A 119 -4.69 -8.07 -15.16
CA LEU A 119 -5.34 -6.84 -15.61
C LEU A 119 -4.37 -5.63 -15.63
N ALA A 120 -3.43 -5.56 -14.68
CA ALA A 120 -2.38 -4.53 -14.69
C ALA A 120 -1.43 -4.71 -15.89
N GLU A 121 -1.01 -5.95 -16.17
CA GLU A 121 -0.16 -6.27 -17.32
C GLU A 121 -0.85 -5.93 -18.64
N GLU A 122 -2.12 -6.29 -18.80
CA GLU A 122 -2.94 -5.87 -19.95
C GLU A 122 -3.03 -4.35 -20.03
N ALA A 123 -3.25 -3.68 -18.90
CA ALA A 123 -3.36 -2.24 -18.85
C ALA A 123 -2.08 -1.51 -19.31
N GLU A 124 -0.90 -1.99 -18.94
CA GLU A 124 0.39 -1.43 -19.38
C GLU A 124 0.62 -1.60 -20.89
N LEU A 125 0.16 -2.70 -21.48
CA LEU A 125 0.28 -2.94 -22.92
C LEU A 125 -0.50 -1.94 -23.79
N PHE A 126 -1.57 -1.35 -23.24
CA PHE A 126 -2.44 -0.37 -23.89
C PHE A 126 -2.14 1.09 -23.54
N ASP A 127 -1.08 1.40 -22.78
CA ASP A 127 -0.61 2.78 -22.62
C ASP A 127 0.47 3.12 -23.69
N PRO A 128 0.13 3.88 -24.74
CA PRO A 128 1.07 4.20 -25.82
C PRO A 128 2.21 5.14 -25.37
N THR A 129 2.21 5.66 -24.14
CA THR A 129 3.25 6.56 -23.63
C THR A 129 4.46 5.85 -23.01
N THR A 130 4.37 4.56 -22.70
CA THR A 130 5.44 3.79 -22.03
C THR A 130 6.44 3.13 -22.99
N LYS A 131 6.10 2.99 -24.28
CA LYS A 131 6.90 2.20 -25.25
C LYS A 131 7.95 2.97 -26.07
N LYS A 132 8.22 4.25 -25.79
CA LYS A 132 9.18 5.03 -26.59
C LYS A 132 10.02 5.98 -25.74
N THR A 133 11.05 5.45 -25.09
CA THR A 133 12.36 6.10 -24.92
C THR A 133 13.29 5.06 -24.28
N GLY A 134 14.38 4.72 -24.95
CA GLY A 134 15.42 3.82 -24.45
C GLY A 134 16.29 4.46 -23.37
N ASP A 135 15.71 5.31 -22.51
CA ASP A 135 16.36 5.91 -21.35
C ASP A 135 15.70 5.33 -20.10
N GLU A 136 16.49 4.65 -19.27
CA GLU A 136 16.05 3.92 -18.07
C GLU A 136 15.59 4.82 -16.91
N THR A 137 15.14 6.05 -17.20
CA THR A 137 14.67 7.00 -16.20
C THR A 137 13.33 7.61 -16.62
N HIS A 138 12.26 7.08 -16.02
CA HIS A 138 10.90 7.64 -15.83
C HIS A 138 9.73 6.83 -16.42
N SER A 139 8.83 6.42 -15.51
CA SER A 139 7.44 5.99 -15.73
C SER A 139 7.13 4.53 -16.09
N GLY A 140 7.88 3.56 -15.57
CA GLY A 140 7.35 2.21 -15.36
C GLY A 140 6.73 2.12 -13.96
N MET A 141 5.40 2.11 -13.85
CA MET A 141 4.78 1.71 -12.57
C MET A 141 5.15 0.25 -12.32
N LYS A 142 5.63 -0.10 -11.12
CA LYS A 142 5.83 -1.52 -10.83
C LYS A 142 4.45 -2.14 -10.64
N ILE A 143 4.18 -3.25 -11.31
CA ILE A 143 2.91 -3.99 -11.19
C ILE A 143 2.53 -4.24 -9.71
N ASN A 144 3.52 -4.57 -8.85
CA ASN A 144 3.27 -4.74 -7.42
C ASN A 144 2.75 -3.47 -6.73
N ASP A 145 3.20 -2.28 -7.14
CA ASP A 145 2.72 -1.01 -6.59
C ASP A 145 1.27 -0.76 -7.02
N ILE A 146 0.92 -1.07 -8.28
CA ILE A 146 -0.45 -0.98 -8.80
C ILE A 146 -1.41 -1.88 -8.00
N ILE A 147 -1.03 -3.15 -7.82
CA ILE A 147 -1.85 -4.12 -7.07
C ILE A 147 -1.98 -3.69 -5.60
N LYS A 148 -0.88 -3.24 -4.99
CA LYS A 148 -0.85 -2.76 -3.61
C LYS A 148 -1.82 -1.60 -3.40
N GLU A 149 -1.78 -0.60 -4.29
CA GLU A 149 -2.71 0.52 -4.25
C GLU A 149 -4.15 0.07 -4.42
N LYS A 150 -4.42 -0.89 -5.32
CA LYS A 150 -5.77 -1.45 -5.47
C LYS A 150 -6.28 -2.12 -4.20
N ILE A 151 -5.44 -2.89 -3.51
CA ILE A 151 -5.80 -3.51 -2.22
C ILE A 151 -6.11 -2.44 -1.17
N LEU A 152 -5.35 -1.34 -1.12
CA LEU A 152 -5.64 -0.23 -0.19
C LEU A 152 -6.99 0.44 -0.48
N GLN A 153 -7.36 0.59 -1.76
CA GLN A 153 -8.68 1.08 -2.16
C GLN A 153 -9.81 0.14 -1.71
N ASP A 154 -9.60 -1.17 -1.84
CA ASP A 154 -10.57 -2.17 -1.38
C ASP A 154 -10.68 -2.20 0.14
N PHE A 155 -9.56 -2.07 0.86
CA PHE A 155 -9.57 -1.97 2.31
C PHE A 155 -10.41 -0.79 2.79
N LYS A 156 -10.32 0.36 2.11
CA LYS A 156 -11.15 1.52 2.43
C LYS A 156 -12.62 1.28 2.09
N THR A 157 -12.88 0.76 0.89
CA THR A 157 -14.25 0.51 0.40
C THR A 157 -15.00 -0.49 1.27
N HIS A 158 -14.33 -1.54 1.73
CA HIS A 158 -14.88 -2.57 2.60
C HIS A 158 -14.73 -2.27 4.10
N LYS A 159 -14.27 -1.06 4.47
CA LYS A 159 -14.04 -0.64 5.87
C LYS A 159 -13.12 -1.58 6.67
N ILE A 160 -12.25 -2.32 5.98
CA ILE A 160 -11.29 -3.25 6.61
C ILE A 160 -10.35 -2.50 7.55
N PHE A 161 -9.99 -1.26 7.24
CA PHE A 161 -9.16 -0.44 8.13
C PHE A 161 -9.80 -0.23 9.51
N ASP A 162 -11.12 -0.01 9.56
CA ASP A 162 -11.84 0.21 10.81
C ASP A 162 -11.82 -1.06 11.66
N ASP A 163 -12.05 -2.22 11.03
CA ASP A 163 -12.03 -3.52 11.69
C ASP A 163 -10.63 -3.93 12.18
N LEU A 164 -9.59 -3.63 11.40
CA LEU A 164 -8.21 -3.85 11.82
C LEU A 164 -7.82 -2.92 12.99
N ASN A 165 -8.20 -1.65 12.93
CA ASN A 165 -7.89 -0.66 13.97
C ASN A 165 -8.66 -0.91 15.29
N ASN A 166 -9.87 -1.46 15.22
CA ASN A 166 -10.67 -1.79 16.40
C ASN A 166 -10.10 -2.98 17.21
N ARG A 167 -9.24 -3.81 16.59
CA ARG A 167 -8.60 -4.97 17.23
C ARG A 167 -7.33 -4.59 18.01
N ARG A 168 -7.42 -3.49 18.78
CA ARG A 168 -6.35 -2.66 19.38
C ARG A 168 -5.17 -3.34 20.11
N SER A 169 -5.05 -4.65 20.16
CA SER A 169 -4.05 -5.34 21.00
C SER A 169 -2.84 -5.89 20.23
N THR A 170 -2.87 -6.08 18.91
CA THR A 170 -1.80 -6.85 18.21
C THR A 170 -1.14 -6.19 17.00
N LEU A 171 -1.82 -5.30 16.27
CA LEU A 171 -1.37 -4.79 14.97
C LEU A 171 -1.48 -3.26 14.90
N TYR A 172 -0.51 -2.54 15.48
CA TYR A 172 -0.44 -1.08 15.28
C TYR A 172 0.26 -0.76 13.96
N ILE A 173 -0.51 -0.30 12.97
CA ILE A 173 -0.01 0.16 11.67
C ILE A 173 -0.35 1.64 11.53
N SER A 174 0.67 2.50 11.60
CA SER A 174 0.49 3.94 11.45
C SER A 174 0.24 4.37 10.01
N ASN A 175 0.90 3.72 9.04
CA ASN A 175 0.74 4.00 7.62
C ASN A 175 0.76 2.71 6.81
N TYR A 176 -0.37 2.37 6.20
CA TYR A 176 -0.53 1.17 5.38
C TYR A 176 0.17 1.29 4.00
N GLU A 177 0.46 2.51 3.51
CA GLU A 177 1.22 2.72 2.26
C GLU A 177 2.67 2.25 2.36
N ASN A 178 3.21 2.10 3.57
CA ASN A 178 4.58 1.60 3.77
C ASN A 178 4.68 0.08 3.74
N LEU A 179 3.54 -0.61 3.74
CA LEU A 179 3.51 -2.07 3.70
C LEU A 179 3.83 -2.59 2.29
N ALA A 180 4.44 -3.76 2.24
CA ALA A 180 4.62 -4.54 1.03
C ALA A 180 3.32 -5.29 0.64
N LEU A 181 3.26 -5.74 -0.61
CA LEU A 181 2.07 -6.41 -1.14
C LEU A 181 1.72 -7.69 -0.35
N ASN A 182 2.71 -8.52 -0.05
CA ASN A 182 2.56 -9.73 0.77
C ASN A 182 2.01 -9.42 2.17
N GLU A 183 2.45 -8.32 2.77
CA GLU A 183 2.00 -7.85 4.08
C GLU A 183 0.51 -7.44 4.05
N LEU A 184 0.08 -6.70 3.02
CA LEU A 184 -1.34 -6.36 2.83
C LEU A 184 -2.21 -7.59 2.55
N VAL A 185 -1.71 -8.51 1.72
CA VAL A 185 -2.40 -9.78 1.44
C VAL A 185 -2.58 -10.59 2.72
N HIS A 186 -1.59 -10.61 3.60
CA HIS A 186 -1.70 -11.28 4.90
C HIS A 186 -2.77 -10.62 5.78
N LEU A 187 -2.80 -9.29 5.88
CA LEU A 187 -3.84 -8.58 6.64
C LEU A 187 -5.25 -8.91 6.14
N TRP A 188 -5.45 -9.01 4.83
CA TRP A 188 -6.75 -9.40 4.27
C TRP A 188 -7.11 -10.84 4.66
N LYS A 189 -6.16 -11.79 4.62
CA LYS A 189 -6.42 -13.17 5.05
C LYS A 189 -6.87 -13.25 6.51
N GLU A 190 -6.22 -12.50 7.40
CA GLU A 190 -6.57 -12.44 8.82
C GLU A 190 -7.98 -11.84 9.01
N TYR A 191 -8.29 -10.77 8.28
CA TYR A 191 -9.63 -10.20 8.25
C TYR A 191 -10.69 -11.24 7.84
N GLU A 192 -10.48 -11.97 6.74
CA GLU A 192 -11.43 -12.97 6.24
C GLU A 192 -11.61 -14.17 7.18
N LYS A 193 -10.52 -14.62 7.84
CA LYS A 193 -10.56 -15.73 8.81
C LYS A 193 -11.53 -15.39 9.95
N THR A 194 -11.36 -14.20 10.51
CA THR A 194 -12.19 -13.74 11.63
C THR A 194 -13.61 -13.36 11.23
N TYR A 195 -13.82 -12.80 10.03
CA TYR A 195 -15.16 -12.54 9.53
C TYR A 195 -15.96 -13.84 9.39
N ARG A 196 -15.34 -14.91 8.86
CA ARG A 196 -15.95 -16.25 8.82
C ARG A 196 -16.24 -16.82 10.20
N GLN A 197 -15.28 -16.76 11.12
CA GLN A 197 -15.48 -17.22 12.49
C GLN A 197 -16.66 -16.53 13.18
N ASN A 198 -16.74 -15.19 13.10
CA ASN A 198 -17.84 -14.44 13.70
C ASN A 198 -19.20 -14.77 13.04
N HIS A 199 -19.23 -14.99 11.73
CA HIS A 199 -20.47 -15.34 11.01
C HIS A 199 -20.93 -16.77 11.34
N GLU A 200 -20.00 -17.71 11.45
CA GLU A 200 -20.28 -19.09 11.89
C GLU A 200 -20.71 -19.12 13.37
N GLU A 201 -20.03 -18.40 14.26
CA GLU A 201 -20.39 -18.29 15.67
C GLU A 201 -21.78 -17.65 15.85
N ASN A 202 -22.10 -16.58 15.13
CA ASN A 202 -23.43 -15.97 15.19
C ASN A 202 -24.55 -16.90 14.68
N GLN A 203 -24.29 -17.72 13.65
CA GLN A 203 -25.24 -18.75 13.20
C GLN A 203 -25.38 -19.92 14.19
N ILE A 204 -24.33 -20.23 14.96
CA ILE A 204 -24.34 -21.26 16.00
C ILE A 204 -25.06 -20.75 17.27
N VAL A 205 -24.91 -19.47 17.62
CA VAL A 205 -25.54 -18.83 18.79
C VAL A 205 -27.07 -18.75 18.64
N GLU A 206 -27.60 -18.53 17.43
CA GLU A 206 -29.05 -18.61 17.19
C GLU A 206 -29.61 -20.03 17.26
N LYS A 207 -28.76 -21.07 17.14
CA LYS A 207 -29.19 -22.48 17.18
C LYS A 207 -28.88 -23.21 18.49
N ASN A 208 -28.09 -22.66 19.40
CA ASN A 208 -27.67 -23.39 20.60
C ASN A 208 -27.75 -22.55 21.89
N ILE A 209 -28.94 -22.56 22.51
CA ILE A 209 -29.08 -22.30 23.94
C ILE A 209 -28.61 -23.51 24.79
N HIS A 210 -28.40 -24.69 24.20
CA HIS A 210 -27.81 -25.82 24.93
C HIS A 210 -27.03 -26.77 24.01
N GLN A 211 -25.69 -26.66 23.99
CA GLN A 211 -24.78 -27.79 23.76
C GLN A 211 -23.33 -27.28 23.78
N ASN A 212 -22.59 -27.54 24.86
CA ASN A 212 -21.15 -27.29 24.89
C ASN A 212 -20.45 -28.42 24.12
N SER A 213 -19.68 -28.08 23.08
CA SER A 213 -18.83 -29.05 22.40
C SER A 213 -17.64 -29.40 23.30
N CYS A 214 -17.16 -30.64 23.26
CA CYS A 214 -16.10 -31.06 24.17
C CYS A 214 -14.74 -30.50 23.74
N ASP A 215 -14.07 -29.75 24.62
CA ASP A 215 -12.74 -29.14 24.38
C ASP A 215 -11.63 -30.13 23.99
N ARG A 216 -11.84 -31.44 24.25
CA ARG A 216 -10.89 -32.50 23.91
C ARG A 216 -11.04 -33.06 22.51
N CYS A 217 -12.27 -33.09 21.98
CA CYS A 217 -12.51 -33.73 20.68
C CYS A 217 -13.35 -32.90 19.71
N GLY A 218 -13.83 -31.73 20.13
CA GLY A 218 -14.68 -30.83 19.35
C GLY A 218 -15.96 -31.49 18.82
N LEU A 219 -16.49 -32.50 19.53
CA LEU A 219 -17.76 -33.16 19.24
C LEU A 219 -18.66 -33.08 20.47
N PHE A 220 -19.97 -33.24 20.26
CA PHE A 220 -20.95 -33.33 21.33
C PHE A 220 -21.04 -34.76 21.85
N HIS A 221 -20.78 -34.93 23.14
CA HIS A 221 -20.93 -36.20 23.85
C HIS A 221 -20.97 -35.95 25.36
N ASP A 222 -21.44 -36.93 26.13
CA ASP A 222 -21.39 -36.89 27.58
C ASP A 222 -19.95 -36.87 28.11
N ASN A 223 -19.70 -36.23 29.27
CA ASN A 223 -18.37 -35.96 29.83
C ASN A 223 -17.42 -37.18 29.96
N PHE A 224 -17.95 -38.41 29.91
CA PHE A 224 -17.17 -39.66 30.05
C PHE A 224 -16.99 -40.46 28.77
N LYS A 225 -17.58 -40.03 27.64
CA LYS A 225 -17.52 -40.75 26.34
C LYS A 225 -16.67 -40.03 25.30
N CYS A 226 -15.70 -39.23 25.74
CA CYS A 226 -14.86 -38.50 24.81
C CYS A 226 -13.96 -39.47 24.02
N HIS A 227 -14.17 -39.52 22.70
CA HIS A 227 -13.38 -40.34 21.77
C HIS A 227 -11.89 -39.99 21.74
N ALA A 228 -11.52 -38.82 22.28
CA ALA A 228 -10.12 -38.43 22.40
C ALA A 228 -9.40 -39.05 23.62
N ILE A 229 -10.13 -39.59 24.62
CA ILE A 229 -9.53 -40.20 25.81
C ILE A 229 -8.66 -41.39 25.40
N GLY A 230 -7.40 -41.41 25.87
CA GLY A 230 -6.42 -42.44 25.56
C GLY A 230 -5.80 -42.35 24.16
N LYS A 231 -6.26 -41.44 23.30
CA LYS A 231 -5.64 -41.18 21.99
C LYS A 231 -4.53 -40.15 22.13
N ASN A 232 -3.45 -40.37 21.40
CA ASN A 232 -2.39 -39.39 21.26
C ASN A 232 -2.75 -38.43 20.14
N CYS A 233 -2.61 -37.14 20.41
CA CYS A 233 -2.70 -36.11 19.41
C CYS A 233 -1.52 -36.27 18.44
N TRP A 234 -1.78 -36.48 17.16
CA TRP A 234 -0.70 -36.57 16.17
C TRP A 234 0.01 -35.23 15.93
N ASN A 235 -0.59 -34.11 16.38
CA ASN A 235 0.05 -32.80 16.35
C ASN A 235 1.10 -32.69 17.47
N CYS A 236 0.76 -33.04 18.73
CA CYS A 236 1.63 -32.81 19.91
C CYS A 236 2.12 -34.00 20.70
N GLY A 237 1.76 -35.21 20.32
CA GLY A 237 2.13 -36.43 21.02
C GLY A 237 1.44 -36.61 22.38
N GLU A 238 0.85 -35.56 22.95
CA GLU A 238 0.11 -35.63 24.21
C GLU A 238 -1.23 -36.35 24.06
N ARG A 239 -1.71 -36.90 25.18
CA ARG A 239 -2.94 -37.68 25.24
C ARG A 239 -4.18 -36.81 25.38
N ASN A 240 -5.33 -37.45 25.13
CA ASN A 240 -6.66 -36.97 25.52
C ASN A 240 -7.21 -35.78 24.73
N HIS A 241 -6.65 -35.46 23.55
CA HIS A 241 -7.27 -34.53 22.62
C HIS A 241 -6.95 -34.84 21.15
N PHE A 242 -7.75 -34.33 20.21
CA PHE A 242 -7.47 -34.42 18.78
C PHE A 242 -6.71 -33.20 18.24
N ALA A 243 -5.97 -33.39 17.15
CA ALA A 243 -5.17 -32.32 16.53
C ALA A 243 -5.98 -31.07 16.18
N LYS A 244 -7.25 -31.22 15.80
CA LYS A 244 -8.13 -30.10 15.47
C LYS A 244 -8.45 -29.14 16.63
N VAL A 245 -8.23 -29.56 17.88
CA VAL A 245 -8.43 -28.75 19.11
C VAL A 245 -7.13 -28.62 19.92
N CYS A 246 -5.99 -28.92 19.29
CA CYS A 246 -4.69 -28.90 19.95
C CYS A 246 -4.15 -27.47 20.07
N GLN A 247 -4.22 -26.91 21.28
CA GLN A 247 -3.72 -25.56 21.58
C GLN A 247 -2.20 -25.51 21.87
N LYS A 248 -1.53 -26.67 22.00
CA LYS A 248 -0.17 -26.76 22.55
C LYS A 248 0.93 -26.18 21.64
N TYR A 249 0.65 -25.91 20.36
CA TYR A 249 1.60 -25.29 19.41
C TYR A 249 1.05 -24.12 18.63
N GLU A 250 -0.05 -23.52 19.09
CA GLU A 250 -0.52 -22.26 18.52
C GLU A 250 0.28 -21.12 19.17
N VAL A 251 1.04 -20.41 18.35
CA VAL A 251 1.71 -19.17 18.72
C VAL A 251 0.66 -18.09 18.64
N ILE A 252 0.21 -17.62 19.80
CA ILE A 252 -0.74 -16.51 19.91
C ILE A 252 0.05 -15.20 19.87
N GLN A 253 -0.42 -14.23 19.10
CA GLN A 253 0.17 -12.89 18.93
C GLN A 253 1.66 -12.95 18.61
N CYS A 254 2.03 -13.74 17.59
CA CYS A 254 3.42 -13.98 17.26
C CYS A 254 4.24 -12.69 17.19
N PRO A 255 5.42 -12.60 17.83
CA PRO A 255 6.22 -11.39 17.83
C PRO A 255 6.72 -11.00 16.44
N CYS A 256 6.75 -11.93 15.48
CA CYS A 256 7.23 -11.69 14.12
C CYS A 256 6.13 -11.17 13.18
N CYS A 257 4.91 -11.71 13.26
CA CYS A 257 3.82 -11.35 12.34
C CYS A 257 2.60 -10.71 13.02
N GLY A 258 2.45 -10.86 14.33
CA GLY A 258 1.32 -10.33 15.12
C GLY A 258 0.02 -11.12 15.03
N SER A 259 -0.03 -12.21 14.26
CA SER A 259 -1.18 -13.11 14.11
C SER A 259 -0.98 -14.43 14.86
N ASP A 260 -2.08 -15.17 15.00
CA ASP A 260 -2.12 -16.47 15.65
C ASP A 260 -1.90 -17.58 14.60
N HIS A 261 -0.90 -18.43 14.81
CA HIS A 261 -0.54 -19.49 13.86
C HIS A 261 0.16 -20.67 14.52
N ALA A 262 0.25 -21.81 13.83
CA ALA A 262 1.04 -22.95 14.31
C ALA A 262 2.55 -22.62 14.39
N GLN A 263 3.26 -23.12 15.39
CA GLN A 263 4.64 -22.75 15.73
C GLN A 263 5.63 -22.71 14.55
N ASN A 264 5.53 -23.65 13.61
CA ASN A 264 6.44 -23.75 12.45
C ASN A 264 5.88 -23.12 11.16
N ASN A 265 4.76 -22.42 11.24
CA ASN A 265 4.07 -21.86 10.08
C ASN A 265 3.90 -20.34 10.19
N CYS A 266 4.93 -19.66 10.71
CA CYS A 266 4.89 -18.20 10.81
C CYS A 266 4.87 -17.59 9.39
N PRO A 267 3.86 -16.76 9.06
CA PRO A 267 3.73 -16.15 7.74
C PRO A 267 4.86 -15.16 7.43
N ALA A 268 5.55 -14.65 8.47
CA ALA A 268 6.71 -13.79 8.29
C ALA A 268 8.01 -14.58 8.01
N THR A 269 8.01 -15.91 8.04
CA THR A 269 9.21 -16.72 7.80
C THR A 269 9.75 -16.46 6.39
N ALA A 270 11.06 -16.18 6.31
CA ALA A 270 11.77 -15.82 5.08
C ALA A 270 11.20 -14.58 4.34
N GLN A 271 10.28 -13.83 4.97
CA GLN A 271 9.81 -12.56 4.43
C GLN A 271 10.80 -11.46 4.81
N GLU A 272 11.10 -10.61 3.82
CA GLU A 272 11.87 -9.39 4.02
C GLU A 272 10.95 -8.29 4.56
N CYS A 273 11.37 -7.67 5.67
CA CYS A 273 10.67 -6.54 6.26
C CYS A 273 10.72 -5.33 5.32
N SER A 274 9.55 -4.82 4.95
CA SER A 274 9.44 -3.64 4.06
C SER A 274 10.05 -2.37 4.67
N LYS A 275 10.12 -2.30 6.01
CA LYS A 275 10.82 -1.24 6.74
C LYS A 275 12.33 -1.44 6.73
N CYS A 276 12.85 -2.46 7.43
CA CYS A 276 14.29 -2.55 7.76
C CYS A 276 15.11 -3.47 6.85
N LYS A 277 14.49 -4.14 5.87
CA LYS A 277 15.15 -5.12 4.99
C LYS A 277 15.73 -6.36 5.68
N GLY A 278 15.52 -6.50 7.00
CA GLY A 278 15.80 -7.73 7.73
C GLY A 278 14.75 -8.81 7.45
N LEU A 279 15.10 -10.08 7.74
CA LEU A 279 14.21 -11.21 7.51
C LEU A 279 13.36 -11.55 8.75
N HIS A 280 12.36 -12.42 8.54
CA HIS A 280 11.60 -13.12 9.58
C HIS A 280 10.62 -12.27 10.41
N HIS A 281 10.24 -11.08 9.94
CA HIS A 281 9.21 -10.26 10.59
C HIS A 281 8.52 -9.31 9.61
N PHE A 282 7.30 -8.90 9.93
CA PHE A 282 6.57 -7.86 9.21
C PHE A 282 6.89 -6.46 9.75
N ALA A 283 6.66 -5.44 8.92
CA ALA A 283 6.97 -4.05 9.21
C ALA A 283 6.34 -3.49 10.50
N TRP A 284 5.12 -3.91 10.85
CA TRP A 284 4.48 -3.48 12.10
C TRP A 284 5.03 -4.19 13.34
N LYS A 285 5.85 -5.24 13.17
CA LYS A 285 6.60 -5.90 14.23
C LYS A 285 8.10 -5.64 14.14
N CYS A 286 8.52 -4.70 13.30
CA CYS A 286 9.92 -4.33 13.19
C CYS A 286 10.43 -3.78 14.53
N PRO A 287 11.49 -4.36 15.12
CA PRO A 287 12.02 -3.93 16.41
C PRO A 287 12.78 -2.60 16.32
N TRP A 288 13.11 -2.16 15.11
CA TRP A 288 13.89 -0.96 14.89
C TRP A 288 12.99 0.29 14.89
N GLU A 289 13.30 1.22 15.78
CA GLU A 289 12.64 2.52 15.84
C GLU A 289 13.04 3.42 14.66
N MET A 290 12.20 4.41 14.35
CA MET A 290 12.54 5.45 13.38
C MET A 290 13.44 6.51 14.03
N CYS A 291 14.58 6.77 13.41
CA CYS A 291 15.48 7.88 13.71
C CYS A 291 15.07 9.10 12.86
N SER A 292 14.59 10.18 13.49
CA SER A 292 14.05 11.35 12.79
C SER A 292 14.21 12.66 13.59
N PRO A 293 15.01 13.64 13.13
CA PRO A 293 16.04 13.53 12.09
C PRO A 293 17.29 12.82 12.60
N CYS A 294 17.92 12.00 11.77
CA CYS A 294 19.15 11.33 12.14
C CYS A 294 20.29 12.34 12.36
N MET A 295 20.95 12.25 13.52
CA MET A 295 22.07 13.14 13.86
C MET A 295 23.29 12.99 12.96
N TYR A 296 23.37 11.90 12.18
CA TYR A 296 24.52 11.57 11.35
C TYR A 296 24.33 11.92 9.87
N CYS A 297 23.12 11.75 9.32
CA CYS A 297 22.81 12.05 7.93
C CYS A 297 21.78 13.17 7.73
N GLY A 298 21.02 13.54 8.76
CA GLY A 298 19.99 14.59 8.72
C GLY A 298 18.64 14.12 8.18
N GLU A 299 18.57 12.90 7.63
CA GLU A 299 17.36 12.30 7.07
C GLU A 299 16.59 11.48 8.10
N ASN A 300 15.33 11.18 7.80
CA ASN A 300 14.52 10.28 8.60
C ASN A 300 14.66 8.86 8.07
N HIS A 301 15.21 7.95 8.87
CA HIS A 301 15.36 6.54 8.49
C HIS A 301 15.28 5.66 9.73
N ILE A 302 15.28 4.34 9.55
CA ILE A 302 15.26 3.40 10.68
C ILE A 302 16.58 3.49 11.45
N ASN A 303 16.54 3.39 12.78
CA ASN A 303 17.71 3.42 13.67
C ASN A 303 18.57 2.14 13.55
N ASN A 304 18.96 1.82 12.32
CA ASN A 304 19.90 0.79 11.95
C ASN A 304 21.07 1.48 11.24
N PRO A 305 22.29 1.44 11.80
CA PRO A 305 23.46 2.05 11.19
C PRO A 305 23.67 1.62 9.73
N GLN A 306 23.38 0.37 9.36
CA GLN A 306 23.62 -0.15 8.00
C GLN A 306 22.73 0.51 6.92
N ILE A 307 21.59 1.09 7.33
CA ILE A 307 20.63 1.76 6.42
C ILE A 307 20.94 3.26 6.30
N CYS A 308 21.74 3.81 7.22
CA CYS A 308 22.06 5.23 7.22
C CYS A 308 22.85 5.60 5.96
N SER A 309 22.37 6.58 5.19
CA SER A 309 23.07 7.16 4.03
C SER A 309 24.50 7.62 4.35
N ALA A 310 24.75 7.98 5.62
CA ALA A 310 26.07 8.40 6.08
C ALA A 310 26.96 7.26 6.62
N HIS A 311 26.48 6.01 6.69
CA HIS A 311 27.21 4.87 7.29
C HIS A 311 28.64 4.73 6.77
N ASN A 312 28.78 4.75 5.44
CA ASN A 312 30.08 4.63 4.77
C ASN A 312 30.70 5.98 4.42
N ASN A 313 30.03 7.10 4.72
CA ASN A 313 30.53 8.42 4.41
C ASN A 313 31.70 8.78 5.32
N GLN A 314 32.84 9.17 4.73
CA GLN A 314 34.00 9.66 5.48
C GLN A 314 33.91 11.17 5.63
N CYS A 315 33.90 11.66 6.88
CA CYS A 315 33.80 13.08 7.15
C CYS A 315 35.09 13.82 6.78
N SER A 316 34.99 14.92 6.05
CA SER A 316 36.15 15.74 5.66
C SER A 316 36.75 16.55 6.82
N ASN A 317 36.00 16.75 7.92
CA ASN A 317 36.44 17.55 9.06
C ASN A 317 37.21 16.73 10.11
N CYS A 318 36.87 15.45 10.29
CA CYS A 318 37.48 14.59 11.31
C CYS A 318 37.99 13.25 10.78
N TYR A 319 37.80 12.97 9.49
CA TYR A 319 38.22 11.75 8.80
C TYR A 319 37.60 10.45 9.34
N VAL A 320 36.66 10.52 10.29
CA VAL A 320 35.89 9.40 10.82
C VAL A 320 34.71 9.09 9.90
N LYS A 321 34.40 7.80 9.71
CA LYS A 321 33.23 7.34 8.95
C LYS A 321 31.93 7.44 9.76
N GLY A 322 30.79 7.48 9.09
CA GLY A 322 29.47 7.33 9.71
C GLY A 322 28.66 8.60 9.86
N HIS A 323 29.09 9.74 9.31
CA HIS A 323 28.32 11.00 9.32
C HIS A 323 28.70 11.91 8.16
N PHE A 324 27.80 12.82 7.76
CA PHE A 324 28.12 13.87 6.80
C PHE A 324 28.93 14.99 7.44
N THR A 325 29.81 15.61 6.64
CA THR A 325 30.68 16.71 7.07
C THR A 325 29.90 17.86 7.72
N THR A 326 28.70 18.16 7.21
CA THR A 326 27.78 19.19 7.73
C THR A 326 27.25 18.91 9.13
N LEU A 327 27.21 17.64 9.53
CA LEU A 327 26.70 17.16 10.83
C LEU A 327 27.84 16.72 11.75
N CYS A 328 29.08 17.08 11.42
CA CYS A 328 30.25 16.68 12.20
C CYS A 328 30.19 17.23 13.64
N PRO A 329 30.27 16.36 14.67
CA PRO A 329 30.28 16.80 16.06
C PRO A 329 31.41 17.81 16.36
N ASN A 330 32.56 17.65 15.68
CA ASN A 330 33.72 18.52 15.85
C ASN A 330 33.52 19.93 15.29
N LEU A 331 32.46 20.19 14.52
CA LEU A 331 32.08 21.56 14.13
C LEU A 331 31.50 22.36 15.30
N LYS A 332 30.84 21.69 16.27
CA LYS A 332 30.26 22.37 17.44
C LYS A 332 31.31 22.84 18.45
N ASN A 333 32.49 22.23 18.45
CA ASN A 333 33.61 22.54 19.37
C ASN A 333 34.57 23.62 18.82
N LYS A 334 34.27 24.24 17.67
CA LYS A 334 35.09 25.30 17.04
C LYS A 334 34.43 26.69 17.07
N LYS A 335 33.40 26.88 17.89
CA LYS A 335 32.78 28.20 18.12
C LYS A 335 33.24 28.81 19.43
#